data_AF-A0A951L7R1-F1
#
_entry.id   AF-A0A951L7R1-F1
#
_cell.length_a   1.000
_cell.length_b   1.000
_cell.length_c   1.000
_cell.angle_alpha   90.00
_cell.angle_beta   90.00
_cell.angle_gamma   90.00
#
_symmetry.space_group_name_H-M   'P 1'
#
loop_
_entity.id
_entity.type
_entity.pdbx_description
1 polymer ?
#
loop_
_entity_poly.entity_id
_entity_poly.type
_entity_poly.pdbx_seq_one_letter_code
_entity_poly.pdbx_strand_id
1 'polypeptide(L)'
;MPETDKKLRTIEVEPDEISLIKPGELIDIVELSPLTLQDRRIYNLLILNAWGSIGEPKEHRIHKRDLRGTHNVNDRVGESIMRLMGAIAQVSIEREDGKSYTRRVQLLSSTDEAIDNDGLLYYSFTAGLRAIIKQSSQFARLQKDVMYSFSSKYALALYEMVQKRGNLKYKTSEEFTLDRFRALLGVDKGKLTLFKNLKLRAIDPAVLEVNGLGEFGCKVEPIYEGRKVTGIDLSWWQKNVDEKKAALREVRISRVGRKARLRGTVEHIAPAPPRIAPAKPVTPLPRRGHSGLKESQVGTLRAAFPGTDIDEMERQFVAWNEENGVTPDSYMGALYGFIKKKLDRENDSARSLGAE
;
A
#
# COMPACT_ATOMS: atom_id res chain seq x y z
N MET A 1 2.22 0.26 53.87
CA MET A 1 1.66 -0.75 52.96
C MET A 1 2.21 -0.45 51.58
N PRO A 2 2.83 -1.41 50.87
CA PRO A 2 3.29 -1.13 49.52
C PRO A 2 2.06 -0.97 48.62
N GLU A 3 2.01 0.11 47.86
CA GLU A 3 1.07 0.32 46.76
C GLU A 3 1.09 -0.93 45.89
N THR A 4 -0.04 -1.61 45.79
CA THR A 4 -0.18 -2.76 44.90
C THR A 4 -0.10 -2.20 43.49
N ASP A 5 1.04 -2.41 42.83
CA ASP A 5 1.31 -1.96 41.46
C ASP A 5 0.13 -2.38 40.57
N LYS A 6 -0.76 -1.44 40.25
CA LYS A 6 -2.05 -1.73 39.62
C LYS A 6 -1.75 -2.17 38.19
N LYS A 7 -1.70 -3.48 37.98
CA LYS A 7 -1.42 -4.08 36.68
C LYS A 7 -2.42 -3.57 35.64
N LEU A 8 -1.92 -2.77 34.69
CA LEU A 8 -2.71 -2.20 33.59
C LEU A 8 -3.46 -3.31 32.86
N ARG A 9 -4.78 -3.14 32.70
CA ARG A 9 -5.61 -4.07 31.94
C ARG A 9 -5.64 -3.65 30.48
N THR A 10 -5.76 -4.62 29.59
CA THR A 10 -5.79 -4.36 28.15
C THR A 10 -6.91 -3.38 27.76
N ILE A 11 -8.09 -3.45 28.41
CA ILE A 11 -9.23 -2.56 28.14
C ILE A 11 -8.98 -1.09 28.51
N GLU A 12 -7.95 -0.80 29.30
CA GLU A 12 -7.59 0.56 29.74
C GLU A 12 -6.67 1.28 28.73
N VAL A 13 -6.25 0.60 27.66
CA VAL A 13 -5.32 1.12 26.65
C VAL A 13 -6.09 1.68 25.47
N GLU A 14 -5.92 2.96 25.17
CA GLU A 14 -6.58 3.57 24.00
C GLU A 14 -5.81 3.28 22.68
N PRO A 15 -6.54 2.98 21.58
CA PRO A 15 -5.97 2.88 20.24
C PRO A 15 -5.68 4.27 19.67
N ASP A 16 -4.72 4.37 18.76
CA ASP A 16 -4.47 5.61 18.01
C ASP A 16 -5.21 5.57 16.66
N GLU A 17 -5.29 6.70 15.95
CA GLU A 17 -5.93 6.76 14.62
C GLU A 17 -5.39 5.72 13.63
N ILE A 18 -4.10 5.40 13.74
CA ILE A 18 -3.36 4.51 12.82
C ILE A 18 -3.15 3.09 13.36
N SER A 19 -3.53 2.84 14.62
CA SER A 19 -3.26 1.57 15.30
C SER A 19 -4.52 0.98 15.92
N LEU A 20 -4.50 -0.31 16.22
CA LEU A 20 -5.56 -0.97 16.99
C LEU A 20 -4.92 -1.79 18.11
N ILE A 21 -5.64 -1.91 19.22
CA ILE A 21 -5.23 -2.75 20.34
C ILE A 21 -5.94 -4.09 20.20
N LYS A 22 -5.15 -5.18 20.24
CA LYS A 22 -5.66 -6.54 20.26
C LYS A 22 -5.22 -7.23 21.54
N PRO A 23 -6.15 -7.74 22.36
CA PRO A 23 -5.82 -8.50 23.56
C PRO A 23 -4.97 -9.72 23.24
N GLY A 24 -3.97 -9.98 24.07
CA GLY A 24 -2.97 -11.02 23.85
C GLY A 24 -3.56 -12.43 23.87
N GLU A 25 -4.66 -12.61 24.60
CA GLU A 25 -5.45 -13.84 24.64
C GLU A 25 -6.19 -14.05 23.33
N LEU A 26 -6.56 -12.98 22.60
CA LEU A 26 -7.14 -13.07 21.25
C LEU A 26 -6.09 -13.40 20.18
N ILE A 27 -4.84 -13.05 20.41
CA ILE A 27 -3.71 -13.38 19.53
C ILE A 27 -3.32 -14.85 19.69
N ASP A 28 -3.36 -15.37 20.91
CA ASP A 28 -3.01 -16.76 21.20
C ASP A 28 -4.19 -17.74 21.05
N ILE A 29 -5.31 -17.30 20.46
CA ILE A 29 -6.43 -18.17 20.12
C ILE A 29 -6.00 -19.18 19.06
N VAL A 30 -6.43 -20.43 19.24
CA VAL A 30 -6.46 -21.39 18.13
C VAL A 30 -7.83 -21.37 17.50
N GLU A 31 -7.86 -20.91 16.25
CA GLU A 31 -9.04 -20.98 15.39
C GLU A 31 -9.24 -22.42 14.94
N LEU A 32 -10.37 -23.02 15.32
CA LEU A 32 -10.75 -24.37 14.85
C LEU A 32 -11.34 -24.32 13.44
N SER A 33 -11.94 -23.19 13.07
CA SER A 33 -12.47 -22.92 11.75
C SER A 33 -11.47 -22.07 10.96
N PRO A 34 -11.14 -22.42 9.71
CA PRO A 34 -10.12 -21.69 8.95
C PRO A 34 -10.64 -20.30 8.54
N LEU A 35 -10.06 -19.25 9.12
CA LEU A 35 -10.25 -17.89 8.65
C LEU A 35 -9.26 -17.54 7.53
N THR A 36 -9.72 -16.74 6.59
CA THR A 36 -8.93 -16.10 5.54
C THR A 36 -8.24 -14.84 6.09
N LEU A 37 -7.33 -14.27 5.29
CA LEU A 37 -6.70 -12.99 5.63
C LEU A 37 -7.73 -11.87 5.80
N GLN A 38 -8.77 -11.87 4.96
CA GLN A 38 -9.80 -10.84 4.99
C GLN A 38 -10.64 -10.90 6.26
N ASP A 39 -11.06 -12.08 6.70
CA ASP A 39 -11.89 -12.17 7.91
C ASP A 39 -11.11 -11.73 9.13
N ARG A 40 -9.82 -12.06 9.19
CA ARG A 40 -8.95 -11.59 10.27
C ARG A 40 -8.83 -10.07 10.28
N ARG A 41 -8.75 -9.44 9.10
CA ARG A 41 -8.79 -7.97 8.98
C ARG A 41 -10.12 -7.40 9.43
N ILE A 42 -11.23 -7.93 8.92
CA ILE A 42 -12.58 -7.51 9.31
C ILE A 42 -12.76 -7.68 10.82
N TYR A 43 -12.36 -8.82 11.39
CA TYR A 43 -12.43 -9.07 12.82
C TYR A 43 -11.61 -8.05 13.64
N ASN A 44 -10.40 -7.73 13.19
CA ASN A 44 -9.58 -6.70 13.84
C ASN A 44 -10.23 -5.29 13.75
N LEU A 45 -10.94 -4.97 12.67
CA LEU A 45 -11.71 -3.72 12.55
C LEU A 45 -12.94 -3.71 13.46
N LEU A 46 -13.63 -4.85 13.58
CA LEU A 46 -14.77 -4.99 14.50
C LEU A 46 -14.33 -4.83 15.96
N ILE A 47 -13.16 -5.36 16.32
CA ILE A 47 -12.54 -5.16 17.65
C ILE A 47 -12.26 -3.67 17.86
N LEU A 48 -11.61 -3.02 16.88
CA LEU A 48 -11.28 -1.60 16.94
C LEU A 48 -12.53 -0.73 17.12
N ASN A 49 -13.56 -0.95 16.31
CA ASN A 49 -14.80 -0.17 16.35
C ASN A 49 -15.53 -0.32 17.69
N ALA A 50 -15.45 -1.50 18.30
CA ALA A 50 -16.09 -1.77 19.57
C ALA A 50 -15.23 -1.40 20.79
N TRP A 51 -13.97 -0.99 20.60
CA TRP A 51 -12.95 -1.02 21.64
C TRP A 51 -13.38 -0.42 22.98
N GLY A 52 -13.91 0.81 22.97
CA GLY A 52 -14.33 1.51 24.19
C GLY A 52 -15.47 0.84 24.97
N SER A 53 -16.16 -0.15 24.40
CA SER A 53 -17.24 -0.91 25.07
C SER A 53 -17.19 -2.42 24.79
N ILE A 54 -16.06 -2.94 24.32
CA ILE A 54 -15.94 -4.34 23.87
C ILE A 54 -16.16 -5.37 25.00
N GLY A 55 -15.93 -4.95 26.25
CA GLY A 55 -16.19 -5.77 27.44
C GLY A 55 -17.68 -5.82 27.84
N GLU A 56 -18.51 -4.92 27.33
CA GLU A 56 -19.90 -4.75 27.74
C GLU A 56 -20.84 -5.64 26.92
N PRO A 57 -21.96 -6.10 27.48
CA PRO A 57 -23.00 -6.82 26.75
C PRO A 57 -23.79 -5.86 25.84
N LYS A 58 -23.10 -5.22 24.90
CA LYS A 58 -23.63 -4.17 24.04
C LYS A 58 -23.61 -4.60 22.57
N GLU A 59 -24.57 -4.11 21.82
CA GLU A 59 -24.56 -4.18 20.36
C GLU A 59 -23.74 -3.02 19.79
N HIS A 60 -22.88 -3.36 18.83
CA HIS A 60 -22.06 -2.40 18.10
C HIS A 60 -22.57 -2.30 16.67
N ARG A 61 -22.30 -1.15 16.04
CA ARG A 61 -22.65 -0.90 14.64
C ARG A 61 -21.45 -0.32 13.88
N ILE A 62 -21.34 -0.66 12.60
CA ILE A 62 -20.32 -0.14 11.68
C ILE A 62 -20.88 -0.15 10.25
N HIS A 63 -20.47 0.78 9.39
CA HIS A 63 -20.82 0.68 7.98
C HIS A 63 -20.00 -0.40 7.29
N LYS A 64 -20.62 -1.17 6.40
CA LYS A 64 -19.90 -2.22 5.63
C LYS A 64 -18.76 -1.66 4.78
N ARG A 65 -18.86 -0.41 4.31
CA ARG A 65 -17.77 0.28 3.60
C ARG A 65 -16.49 0.41 4.44
N ASP A 66 -16.61 0.57 5.76
CA ASP A 66 -15.47 0.74 6.66
C ASP A 66 -14.74 -0.59 6.91
N LEU A 67 -15.37 -1.73 6.57
CA LEU A 67 -14.82 -3.08 6.71
C LEU A 67 -14.07 -3.57 5.46
N ARG A 68 -14.27 -2.94 4.30
CA ARG A 68 -13.66 -3.36 3.01
C ARG A 68 -12.19 -2.97 2.86
N GLY A 69 -11.71 -1.99 3.64
CA GLY A 69 -10.36 -1.44 3.49
C GLY A 69 -10.18 -0.69 2.15
N THR A 70 -8.94 -0.37 1.79
CA THR A 70 -8.59 0.39 0.56
C THR A 70 -8.63 -0.44 -0.72
N HIS A 71 -8.92 -1.74 -0.64
CA HIS A 71 -8.98 -2.61 -1.80
C HIS A 71 -10.44 -2.78 -2.23
N ASN A 72 -10.75 -2.26 -3.41
CA ASN A 72 -12.04 -2.28 -4.09
C ASN A 72 -12.44 -3.70 -4.59
N VAL A 73 -11.90 -4.75 -3.97
CA VAL A 73 -12.34 -6.11 -4.28
C VAL A 73 -13.75 -6.22 -3.74
N ASN A 74 -14.65 -6.69 -4.60
CA ASN A 74 -16.07 -6.91 -4.33
C ASN A 74 -16.28 -8.07 -3.35
N ASP A 75 -15.50 -8.07 -2.26
CA ASP A 75 -15.54 -9.06 -1.23
C ASP A 75 -16.79 -8.82 -0.39
N ARG A 76 -17.57 -9.88 -0.29
CA ARG A 76 -18.82 -9.87 0.46
C ARG A 76 -18.47 -9.90 1.93
N VAL A 77 -18.46 -8.71 2.55
CA VAL A 77 -18.37 -8.53 4.01
C VAL A 77 -19.28 -9.55 4.71
N GLY A 78 -20.50 -9.77 4.23
CA GLY A 78 -21.42 -10.79 4.76
C GLY A 78 -20.87 -12.22 4.79
N GLU A 79 -20.12 -12.67 3.77
CA GLU A 79 -19.49 -14.01 3.80
C GLU A 79 -18.41 -14.12 4.88
N SER A 80 -17.65 -13.04 5.09
CA SER A 80 -16.70 -12.94 6.21
C SER A 80 -17.40 -12.93 7.56
N ILE A 81 -18.50 -12.17 7.70
CA ILE A 81 -19.30 -12.16 8.94
C ILE A 81 -19.84 -13.55 9.25
N MET A 82 -20.42 -14.25 8.27
CA MET A 82 -20.92 -15.62 8.44
C MET A 82 -19.81 -16.58 8.91
N ARG A 83 -18.61 -16.49 8.32
CA ARG A 83 -17.47 -17.31 8.73
C ARG A 83 -16.95 -16.95 10.12
N LEU A 84 -17.03 -15.67 10.52
CA LEU A 84 -16.70 -15.23 11.88
C LEU A 84 -17.72 -15.68 12.93
N MET A 85 -19.03 -15.71 12.60
CA MET A 85 -20.07 -16.26 13.48
C MET A 85 -19.90 -17.77 13.69
N GLY A 86 -19.54 -18.50 12.62
CA GLY A 86 -19.25 -19.93 12.67
C GLY A 86 -17.86 -20.29 13.21
N ALA A 87 -17.00 -19.30 13.48
CA ALA A 87 -15.66 -19.54 13.95
C ALA A 87 -15.66 -19.88 15.45
N ILE A 88 -15.10 -21.05 15.77
CA ILE A 88 -14.86 -21.47 17.15
C ILE A 88 -13.38 -21.24 17.48
N ALA A 89 -13.17 -20.44 18.52
CA ALA A 89 -11.89 -20.14 19.11
C ALA A 89 -11.65 -21.00 20.35
N GLN A 90 -10.41 -21.49 20.49
CA GLN A 90 -9.96 -22.23 21.66
C GLN A 90 -8.93 -21.42 22.46
N VAL A 91 -9.17 -21.27 23.77
CA VAL A 91 -8.23 -20.68 24.73
C VAL A 91 -8.00 -21.61 25.92
N SER A 92 -6.80 -21.56 26.49
CA SER A 92 -6.51 -22.19 27.78
C SER A 92 -6.87 -21.23 28.90
N ILE A 93 -7.56 -21.71 29.91
CA ILE A 93 -7.93 -20.95 31.11
C ILE A 93 -7.60 -21.78 32.35
N GLU A 94 -7.33 -21.12 33.46
CA GLU A 94 -7.30 -21.76 34.77
C GLU A 94 -8.66 -21.56 35.46
N ARG A 95 -9.12 -22.55 36.22
CA ARG A 95 -10.34 -22.46 37.04
C ARG A 95 -9.96 -22.42 38.52
N GLU A 96 -10.96 -22.22 39.39
CA GLU A 96 -10.79 -22.11 40.84
C GLU A 96 -10.12 -23.35 41.48
N ASP A 97 -10.20 -24.49 40.81
CA ASP A 97 -9.53 -25.73 41.21
C ASP A 97 -8.01 -25.76 40.86
N GLY A 98 -7.46 -24.67 40.34
CA GLY A 98 -6.06 -24.56 39.91
C GLY A 98 -5.71 -25.38 38.66
N LYS A 99 -6.70 -25.99 38.00
CA LYS A 99 -6.46 -26.83 36.82
C LYS A 99 -6.64 -26.03 35.54
N SER A 100 -5.85 -26.40 34.53
CA SER A 100 -5.96 -25.86 33.18
C SER A 100 -7.12 -26.51 32.43
N TYR A 101 -8.04 -25.70 31.92
CA TYR A 101 -9.16 -26.10 31.08
C TYR A 101 -9.00 -25.52 29.67
N THR A 102 -9.62 -26.22 28.72
CA THR A 102 -9.83 -25.71 27.37
C THR A 102 -11.22 -25.07 27.29
N ARG A 103 -11.28 -23.77 27.05
CA ARG A 103 -12.53 -23.06 26.78
C ARG A 103 -12.69 -22.85 25.26
N ARG A 104 -13.88 -23.16 24.75
CA ARG A 104 -14.29 -22.91 23.37
C ARG A 104 -15.31 -21.80 23.35
N VAL A 105 -15.13 -20.80 22.49
CA VAL A 105 -16.02 -19.66 22.35
C VAL A 105 -16.21 -19.33 20.87
N GLN A 106 -17.37 -18.81 20.50
CA GLN A 106 -17.54 -18.20 19.18
C GLN A 106 -17.03 -16.76 19.20
N LEU A 107 -16.58 -16.27 18.04
CA LEU A 107 -16.05 -14.91 17.93
C LEU A 107 -17.17 -13.87 17.94
N LEU A 108 -18.22 -14.08 17.15
CA LEU A 108 -19.39 -13.20 17.07
C LEU A 108 -20.64 -13.93 17.55
N SER A 109 -21.59 -13.17 18.09
CA SER A 109 -22.94 -13.61 18.45
C SER A 109 -23.90 -13.31 17.28
N SER A 110 -25.13 -12.88 17.55
CA SER A 110 -26.07 -12.37 16.55
C SER A 110 -25.50 -11.17 15.79
N THR A 111 -25.88 -11.10 14.50
CA THR A 111 -25.55 -10.00 13.60
C THR A 111 -26.75 -9.67 12.74
N ASP A 112 -27.04 -8.38 12.58
CA ASP A 112 -28.02 -7.89 11.61
C ASP A 112 -27.30 -7.13 10.51
N GLU A 113 -27.44 -7.61 9.28
CA GLU A 113 -26.81 -7.01 8.11
C GLU A 113 -27.87 -6.28 7.28
N ALA A 114 -27.69 -4.98 7.04
CA ALA A 114 -28.50 -4.26 6.08
C ALA A 114 -28.38 -4.90 4.68
N ILE A 115 -29.51 -5.01 3.98
CA ILE A 115 -29.57 -5.58 2.61
C ILE A 115 -28.73 -4.74 1.65
N ASP A 116 -28.70 -3.40 1.85
CA ASP A 116 -27.85 -2.50 1.07
C ASP A 116 -26.36 -2.84 1.22
N ASN A 117 -25.60 -2.72 0.14
CA ASN A 117 -24.18 -3.08 0.12
C ASN A 117 -23.33 -2.21 1.03
N ASP A 118 -23.68 -0.94 1.27
CA ASP A 118 -22.92 -0.01 2.13
C ASP A 118 -23.64 0.32 3.44
N GLY A 119 -24.74 -0.39 3.68
CA GLY A 119 -25.55 -0.27 4.89
C GLY A 119 -24.80 -0.67 6.16
N LEU A 120 -25.52 -0.55 7.27
CA LEU A 120 -25.00 -0.86 8.60
C LEU A 120 -24.93 -2.37 8.83
N LEU A 121 -23.86 -2.79 9.51
CA LEU A 121 -23.77 -4.08 10.18
C LEU A 121 -23.91 -3.84 11.67
N TYR A 122 -24.87 -4.51 12.29
CA TYR A 122 -25.01 -4.63 13.74
C TYR A 122 -24.40 -5.96 14.18
N TYR A 123 -23.61 -5.95 15.24
CA TYR A 123 -22.92 -7.13 15.73
C TYR A 123 -22.67 -7.05 17.24
N SER A 124 -22.53 -8.21 17.88
CA SER A 124 -22.10 -8.29 19.27
C SER A 124 -21.09 -9.42 19.48
N PHE A 125 -20.20 -9.25 20.45
CA PHE A 125 -19.26 -10.30 20.86
C PHE A 125 -19.91 -11.24 21.86
N THR A 126 -19.56 -12.52 21.85
CA THR A 126 -20.13 -13.50 22.80
C THR A 126 -19.72 -13.21 24.25
N ALA A 127 -20.54 -13.61 25.22
CA ALA A 127 -20.23 -13.41 26.64
C ALA A 127 -18.90 -14.05 27.05
N GLY A 128 -18.59 -15.23 26.51
CA GLY A 128 -17.32 -15.91 26.74
C GLY A 128 -16.12 -15.12 26.22
N LEU A 129 -16.24 -14.51 25.03
CA LEU A 129 -15.18 -13.68 24.47
C LEU A 129 -14.99 -12.39 25.29
N ARG A 130 -16.08 -11.71 25.66
CA ARG A 130 -16.00 -10.50 26.49
C ARG A 130 -15.32 -10.76 27.84
N ALA A 131 -15.58 -11.91 28.45
CA ALA A 131 -14.92 -12.31 29.69
C ALA A 131 -13.40 -12.47 29.52
N ILE A 132 -12.96 -13.10 28.41
CA ILE A 132 -11.53 -13.25 28.07
C ILE A 132 -10.89 -11.86 27.90
N ILE A 133 -11.54 -10.97 27.16
CA ILE A 133 -11.01 -9.61 26.90
C ILE A 133 -10.89 -8.81 28.19
N LYS A 134 -11.89 -8.87 29.09
CA LYS A 134 -11.87 -8.17 30.39
C LYS A 134 -10.75 -8.62 31.33
N GLN A 135 -10.33 -9.88 31.22
CA GLN A 135 -9.28 -10.47 32.05
C GLN A 135 -7.88 -10.31 31.44
N SER A 136 -7.79 -9.83 30.20
CA SER A 136 -6.55 -9.63 29.48
C SER A 136 -5.66 -8.57 30.13
N SER A 137 -4.37 -8.92 30.30
CA SER A 137 -3.33 -8.00 30.79
C SER A 137 -2.16 -7.83 29.83
N GLN A 138 -2.22 -8.48 28.67
CA GLN A 138 -1.25 -8.34 27.59
C GLN A 138 -1.98 -7.93 26.33
N PHE A 139 -1.35 -7.10 25.51
CA PHE A 139 -1.93 -6.66 24.25
C PHE A 139 -0.86 -6.46 23.19
N ALA A 140 -1.27 -6.50 21.93
CA ALA A 140 -0.47 -6.02 20.82
C ALA A 140 -1.07 -4.73 20.26
N ARG A 141 -0.22 -3.78 19.92
CA ARG A 141 -0.58 -2.61 19.12
C ARG A 141 -0.30 -2.95 17.66
N LEU A 142 -1.33 -3.07 16.83
CA LEU A 142 -1.19 -3.41 15.42
C LEU A 142 -1.39 -2.15 14.57
N GLN A 143 -0.40 -1.78 13.77
CA GLN A 143 -0.54 -0.73 12.78
C GLN A 143 -1.44 -1.16 11.61
N LYS A 144 -2.44 -0.34 11.28
CA LYS A 144 -3.44 -0.62 10.23
C LYS A 144 -2.78 -0.79 8.86
N ASP A 145 -1.90 0.13 8.48
CA ASP A 145 -1.24 0.11 7.15
C ASP A 145 -0.38 -1.14 6.95
N VAL A 146 0.31 -1.57 8.02
CA VAL A 146 1.10 -2.81 8.03
C VAL A 146 0.17 -4.03 7.90
N MET A 147 -0.91 -4.07 8.67
CA MET A 147 -1.92 -5.14 8.61
C MET A 147 -2.50 -5.29 7.18
N TYR A 148 -2.83 -4.19 6.51
CA TYR A 148 -3.33 -4.20 5.13
C TYR A 148 -2.26 -4.52 4.09
N SER A 149 -0.99 -4.26 4.40
CA SER A 149 0.14 -4.54 3.50
C SER A 149 0.48 -6.03 3.35
N PHE A 150 0.11 -6.87 4.33
CA PHE A 150 0.36 -8.31 4.26
C PHE A 150 -0.38 -9.00 3.11
N SER A 151 0.22 -10.06 2.56
CA SER A 151 -0.36 -10.88 1.50
C SER A 151 -0.94 -12.20 1.98
N SER A 152 -0.61 -12.62 3.20
CA SER A 152 -0.92 -13.94 3.72
C SER A 152 -1.53 -13.87 5.12
N LYS A 153 -2.50 -14.74 5.39
CA LYS A 153 -3.02 -14.94 6.77
C LYS A 153 -1.91 -15.35 7.75
N TYR A 154 -0.90 -16.09 7.26
CA TYR A 154 0.25 -16.51 8.06
C TYR A 154 1.15 -15.34 8.44
N ALA A 155 1.35 -14.38 7.52
CA ALA A 155 2.11 -13.17 7.79
C ALA A 155 1.42 -12.29 8.84
N LEU A 156 0.09 -12.12 8.72
CA LEU A 156 -0.70 -11.41 9.72
C LEU A 156 -0.65 -12.11 11.10
N ALA A 157 -0.80 -13.44 11.14
CA ALA A 157 -0.70 -14.21 12.38
C ALA A 157 0.66 -14.03 13.07
N LEU A 158 1.74 -14.20 12.30
CA LEU A 158 3.10 -14.06 12.80
C LEU A 158 3.38 -12.62 13.27
N TYR A 159 2.90 -11.62 12.53
CA TYR A 159 2.99 -10.22 12.94
C TYR A 159 2.29 -9.98 14.28
N GLU A 160 1.07 -10.49 14.48
CA GLU A 160 0.35 -10.37 15.75
C GLU A 160 1.12 -11.02 16.90
N MET A 161 1.65 -12.23 16.69
CA MET A 161 2.47 -12.94 17.68
C MET A 161 3.71 -12.14 18.08
N VAL A 162 4.37 -11.51 17.12
CA VAL A 162 5.57 -10.69 17.33
C VAL A 162 5.23 -9.36 17.99
N GLN A 163 4.18 -8.65 17.55
CA GLN A 163 3.77 -7.36 18.16
C GLN A 163 3.39 -7.52 19.63
N LYS A 164 2.78 -8.65 20.02
CA LYS A 164 2.49 -8.97 21.42
C LYS A 164 3.76 -9.05 22.27
N ARG A 165 4.87 -9.48 21.68
CA ARG A 165 6.12 -9.85 22.38
C ARG A 165 7.25 -8.84 22.19
N GLY A 166 7.19 -8.00 21.17
CA GLY A 166 8.29 -7.14 20.74
C GLY A 166 8.78 -6.15 21.80
N ASN A 167 7.92 -5.76 22.74
CA ASN A 167 8.25 -4.84 23.84
C ASN A 167 8.70 -5.55 25.13
N LEU A 168 8.84 -6.87 25.14
CA LEU A 168 9.37 -7.60 26.29
C LEU A 168 10.86 -7.31 26.45
N LYS A 169 11.27 -6.82 27.64
CA LYS A 169 12.66 -6.40 27.91
C LYS A 169 13.64 -7.55 28.06
N TYR A 170 13.21 -8.65 28.69
CA TYR A 170 14.09 -9.75 29.11
C TYR A 170 13.84 -11.05 28.34
N LYS A 171 12.96 -11.02 27.33
CA LYS A 171 12.61 -12.18 26.51
C LYS A 171 12.60 -11.78 25.04
N THR A 172 13.44 -12.44 24.27
CA THR A 172 13.62 -12.21 22.82
C THR A 172 13.35 -13.46 21.99
N SER A 173 13.00 -14.58 22.61
CA SER A 173 12.58 -15.80 21.94
C SER A 173 11.57 -16.60 22.75
N GLU A 174 10.81 -17.47 22.08
CA GLU A 174 9.84 -18.38 22.68
C GLU A 174 9.74 -19.66 21.86
N GLU A 175 9.86 -20.79 22.54
CA GLU A 175 9.70 -22.10 21.95
C GLU A 175 8.24 -22.55 21.95
N PHE A 176 7.82 -23.14 20.85
CA PHE A 176 6.50 -23.73 20.68
C PHE A 176 6.64 -25.16 20.21
N THR A 177 5.70 -26.03 20.62
CA THR A 177 5.53 -27.30 19.92
C THR A 177 5.12 -27.03 18.47
N LEU A 178 5.55 -27.89 17.55
CA LEU A 178 5.30 -27.70 16.13
C LEU A 178 3.79 -27.62 15.82
N ASP A 179 2.97 -28.42 16.50
CA ASP A 179 1.52 -28.43 16.31
C ASP A 179 0.86 -27.16 16.88
N ARG A 180 1.33 -26.66 18.02
CA ARG A 180 0.85 -25.39 18.57
C ARG A 180 1.18 -24.23 17.63
N PHE A 181 2.40 -24.19 17.08
CA PHE A 181 2.80 -23.14 16.15
C PHE A 181 1.96 -23.16 14.86
N ARG A 182 1.69 -24.35 14.29
CA ARG A 182 0.77 -24.50 13.15
C ARG A 182 -0.63 -23.94 13.46
N ALA A 183 -1.14 -24.26 14.64
CA ALA A 183 -2.46 -23.84 15.08
C ALA A 183 -2.53 -22.30 15.26
N LEU A 184 -1.50 -21.68 15.84
CA LEU A 184 -1.40 -20.23 15.97
C LEU A 184 -1.29 -19.51 14.62
N LEU A 185 -0.55 -20.07 13.66
CA LEU A 185 -0.53 -19.56 12.30
C LEU A 185 -1.89 -19.70 11.57
N GLY A 186 -2.84 -20.48 12.11
CA GLY A 186 -4.11 -20.76 11.45
C GLY A 186 -3.97 -21.69 10.27
N VAL A 187 -3.07 -22.67 10.36
CA VAL A 187 -2.96 -23.76 9.38
C VAL A 187 -4.11 -24.75 9.59
N ASP A 188 -4.92 -24.92 8.54
CA ASP A 188 -6.06 -25.81 8.57
C ASP A 188 -5.66 -27.26 8.91
N LYS A 189 -6.53 -27.98 9.63
CA LYS A 189 -6.28 -29.36 10.05
C LYS A 189 -5.96 -30.26 8.84
N GLY A 190 -4.86 -31.01 8.92
CA GLY A 190 -4.42 -31.90 7.85
C GLY A 190 -3.71 -31.21 6.68
N LYS A 191 -3.50 -29.89 6.71
CA LYS A 191 -2.67 -29.16 5.75
C LYS A 191 -1.26 -28.93 6.30
N LEU A 192 -0.29 -28.75 5.40
CA LEU A 192 1.12 -28.48 5.72
C LEU A 192 1.71 -29.42 6.78
N THR A 193 1.34 -30.70 6.70
CA THR A 193 1.74 -31.75 7.65
C THR A 193 3.26 -31.95 7.69
N LEU A 194 3.91 -31.97 6.52
CA LEU A 194 5.37 -32.00 6.42
C LEU A 194 5.97 -30.63 6.77
N PHE A 195 6.98 -30.61 7.64
CA PHE A 195 7.65 -29.37 8.03
C PHE A 195 8.21 -28.60 6.84
N LYS A 196 8.79 -29.28 5.84
CA LYS A 196 9.26 -28.65 4.58
C LYS A 196 8.17 -27.82 3.90
N ASN A 197 6.94 -28.32 3.85
CA ASN A 197 5.80 -27.61 3.24
C ASN A 197 5.33 -26.44 4.11
N LEU A 198 5.29 -26.64 5.44
CA LEU A 198 4.98 -25.57 6.39
C LEU A 198 5.98 -24.42 6.26
N LYS A 199 7.28 -24.75 6.24
CA LYS A 199 8.37 -23.78 6.12
C LYS A 199 8.26 -22.99 4.81
N LEU A 200 8.17 -23.69 3.69
CA LEU A 200 8.15 -23.08 2.35
C LEU A 200 6.90 -22.23 2.08
N ARG A 201 5.72 -22.69 2.52
CA ARG A 201 4.44 -22.05 2.16
C ARG A 201 3.90 -21.08 3.19
N ALA A 202 4.25 -21.25 4.46
CA ALA A 202 3.72 -20.42 5.55
C ALA A 202 4.82 -19.60 6.24
N ILE A 203 5.85 -20.25 6.77
CA ILE A 203 6.84 -19.61 7.63
C ILE A 203 7.72 -18.64 6.84
N ASP A 204 8.41 -19.09 5.79
CA ASP A 204 9.35 -18.26 5.05
C ASP A 204 8.68 -17.04 4.39
N PRO A 205 7.50 -17.17 3.75
CA PRO A 205 6.77 -16.01 3.26
C PRO A 205 6.32 -15.06 4.38
N ALA A 206 5.89 -15.59 5.53
CA ALA A 206 5.46 -14.79 6.67
C ALA A 206 6.63 -14.00 7.28
N VAL A 207 7.76 -14.67 7.55
CA VAL A 207 8.98 -14.04 8.09
C VAL A 207 9.49 -12.96 7.14
N LEU A 208 9.51 -13.22 5.83
CA LEU A 208 9.90 -12.23 4.84
C LEU A 208 9.05 -10.96 4.90
N GLU A 209 7.72 -11.11 5.00
CA GLU A 209 6.83 -9.96 5.06
C GLU A 209 6.89 -9.23 6.41
N VAL A 210 6.95 -9.95 7.53
CA VAL A 210 7.07 -9.34 8.86
C VAL A 210 8.38 -8.56 8.96
N ASN A 211 9.49 -9.13 8.52
CA ASN A 211 10.78 -8.43 8.46
C ASN A 211 10.77 -7.28 7.45
N GLY A 212 10.00 -7.37 6.37
CA GLY A 212 9.88 -6.32 5.38
C GLY A 212 8.98 -5.14 5.76
N LEU A 213 7.96 -5.36 6.60
CA LEU A 213 6.86 -4.41 6.78
C LEU A 213 6.59 -4.06 8.25
N GLY A 214 6.89 -4.97 9.19
CA GLY A 214 6.59 -4.80 10.61
C GLY A 214 7.56 -3.90 11.35
N GLU A 215 7.21 -3.54 12.59
CA GLU A 215 8.04 -2.71 13.47
C GLU A 215 9.23 -3.48 14.07
N PHE A 216 9.05 -4.77 14.32
CA PHE A 216 10.07 -5.69 14.81
C PHE A 216 10.57 -6.61 13.70
N GLY A 217 11.78 -7.13 13.89
CA GLY A 217 12.27 -8.28 13.16
C GLY A 217 11.90 -9.58 13.88
N CYS A 218 11.81 -10.67 13.13
CA CYS A 218 11.64 -12.00 13.66
C CYS A 218 12.38 -13.07 12.84
N LYS A 219 12.65 -14.19 13.51
CA LYS A 219 13.26 -15.39 12.96
C LYS A 219 12.51 -16.60 13.48
N VAL A 220 12.35 -17.61 12.63
CA VAL A 220 11.65 -18.86 12.99
C VAL A 220 12.55 -20.03 12.64
N GLU A 221 13.00 -20.76 13.66
CA GLU A 221 13.95 -21.86 13.52
C GLU A 221 13.35 -23.19 14.01
N PRO A 222 13.59 -24.31 13.31
CA PRO A 222 13.16 -25.62 13.78
C PRO A 222 13.99 -26.11 14.95
N ILE A 223 13.32 -26.72 15.93
CA ILE A 223 13.94 -27.48 17.02
C ILE A 223 13.86 -28.96 16.66
N TYR A 224 14.99 -29.65 16.72
CA TYR A 224 15.11 -31.05 16.34
C TYR A 224 15.24 -31.95 17.57
N GLU A 225 14.52 -33.06 17.55
CA GLU A 225 14.80 -34.25 18.35
C GLU A 225 15.24 -35.36 17.41
N GLY A 226 16.55 -35.66 17.42
CA GLY A 226 17.16 -36.51 16.41
C GLY A 226 17.02 -35.92 15.01
N ARG A 227 16.30 -36.62 14.12
CA ARG A 227 16.03 -36.17 12.74
C ARG A 227 14.65 -35.52 12.57
N LYS A 228 13.79 -35.53 13.59
CA LYS A 228 12.42 -35.05 13.52
C LYS A 228 12.35 -33.64 14.10
N VAL A 229 11.64 -32.74 13.40
CA VAL A 229 11.30 -31.42 13.95
C VAL A 229 10.14 -31.59 14.94
N THR A 230 10.36 -31.24 16.20
CA THR A 230 9.36 -31.35 17.28
C THR A 230 8.88 -29.99 17.76
N GLY A 231 9.72 -28.97 17.62
CA GLY A 231 9.41 -27.61 18.04
C GLY A 231 9.83 -26.54 17.04
N ILE A 232 9.50 -25.31 17.38
CA ILE A 232 9.85 -24.10 16.67
C ILE A 232 10.30 -23.08 17.71
N ASP A 233 11.47 -22.49 17.50
CA ASP A 233 11.88 -21.27 18.21
C ASP A 233 11.50 -20.05 17.36
N LEU A 234 10.68 -19.16 17.95
CA LEU A 234 10.39 -17.85 17.39
C LEU A 234 11.21 -16.82 18.16
N SER A 235 12.16 -16.18 17.48
CA SER A 235 12.94 -15.07 18.03
C SER A 235 12.48 -13.73 17.43
N TRP A 236 12.56 -12.65 18.20
CA TRP A 236 12.20 -11.28 17.78
C TRP A 236 13.16 -10.24 18.33
N TRP A 237 13.28 -9.11 17.63
CA TRP A 237 14.14 -8.00 18.03
C TRP A 237 13.59 -6.65 17.58
N GLN A 238 14.00 -5.59 18.29
CA GLN A 238 13.79 -4.22 17.85
C GLN A 238 14.64 -3.94 16.62
N LYS A 239 14.00 -3.46 15.55
CA LYS A 239 14.71 -3.02 14.36
C LYS A 239 15.57 -1.79 14.64
N ASN A 240 16.72 -1.72 13.99
CA ASN A 240 17.53 -0.50 14.00
C ASN A 240 16.85 0.62 13.17
N VAL A 241 17.40 1.83 13.21
CA VAL A 241 16.81 3.00 12.55
C VAL A 241 16.67 2.80 11.04
N ASP A 242 17.65 2.18 10.40
CA ASP A 242 17.66 1.98 8.95
C ASP A 242 16.65 0.91 8.51
N GLU A 243 16.54 -0.17 9.28
CA GLU A 243 15.53 -1.21 9.10
C GLU A 243 14.11 -0.65 9.29
N LYS A 244 13.88 0.21 10.29
CA LYS A 244 12.60 0.90 10.51
C LYS A 244 12.26 1.82 9.33
N LYS A 245 13.23 2.60 8.85
CA LYS A 245 13.05 3.45 7.66
C LYS A 245 12.74 2.61 6.41
N ALA A 246 13.42 1.49 6.22
CA ALA A 246 13.19 0.60 5.08
C ALA A 246 11.77 -0.01 5.11
N ALA A 247 11.34 -0.49 6.28
CA ALA A 247 9.99 -1.04 6.46
C ALA A 247 8.91 0.01 6.18
N LEU A 248 9.06 1.23 6.73
CA LEU A 248 8.14 2.33 6.49
C LEU A 248 8.04 2.70 5.00
N ARG A 249 9.18 2.73 4.29
CA ARG A 249 9.19 2.96 2.84
C ARG A 249 8.42 1.86 2.10
N GLU A 250 8.66 0.59 2.43
CA GLU A 250 8.02 -0.53 1.73
C GLU A 250 6.51 -0.60 1.95
N VAL A 251 6.03 -0.20 3.14
CA VAL A 251 4.59 -0.06 3.44
C VAL A 251 3.94 1.02 2.56
N ARG A 252 4.63 2.14 2.34
CA ARG A 252 4.13 3.28 1.54
C ARG A 252 4.17 3.04 0.02
N ILE A 253 5.09 2.20 -0.45
CA ILE A 253 5.24 1.89 -1.87
C ILE A 253 4.18 0.86 -2.31
N SER A 254 3.80 0.92 -3.59
CA SER A 254 2.94 -0.07 -4.23
C SER A 254 3.39 -1.51 -3.94
N ARG A 255 2.42 -2.38 -3.66
CA ARG A 255 2.64 -3.81 -3.46
C ARG A 255 3.24 -4.50 -4.69
N VAL A 256 3.08 -3.94 -5.90
CA VAL A 256 3.64 -4.51 -7.14
C VAL A 256 5.17 -4.57 -7.01
N GLY A 257 5.75 -5.75 -7.23
CA GLY A 257 7.19 -5.99 -7.08
C GLY A 257 7.69 -6.06 -5.63
N ARG A 258 6.83 -5.89 -4.60
CA ARG A 258 7.22 -5.95 -3.18
C ARG A 258 7.97 -7.23 -2.84
N LYS A 259 7.42 -8.37 -3.26
CA LYS A 259 8.05 -9.67 -3.01
C LYS A 259 9.45 -9.77 -3.62
N ALA A 260 9.66 -9.18 -4.81
CA ALA A 260 10.97 -9.16 -5.45
C ALA A 260 11.94 -8.23 -4.70
N ARG A 261 11.49 -7.04 -4.28
CA ARG A 261 12.26 -6.10 -3.46
C ARG A 261 12.68 -6.70 -2.12
N LEU A 262 11.74 -7.28 -1.39
CA LEU A 262 12.02 -7.91 -0.09
C LEU A 262 13.00 -9.08 -0.20
N ARG A 263 13.02 -9.78 -1.34
CA ARG A 263 13.98 -10.86 -1.61
C ARG A 263 15.32 -10.37 -2.17
N GLY A 264 15.46 -9.08 -2.48
CA GLY A 264 16.65 -8.55 -3.15
C GLY A 264 16.80 -9.02 -4.61
N THR A 265 15.72 -9.46 -5.24
CA THR A 265 15.70 -10.03 -6.61
C THR A 265 15.23 -9.04 -7.67
N VAL A 266 15.30 -7.73 -7.40
CA VAL A 266 14.90 -6.72 -8.37
C VAL A 266 16.03 -6.48 -9.35
N GLU A 267 15.74 -6.67 -10.64
CA GLU A 267 16.63 -6.27 -11.71
C GLU A 267 16.48 -4.77 -11.96
N HIS A 268 17.58 -4.02 -11.87
CA HIS A 268 17.60 -2.61 -12.23
C HIS A 268 17.84 -2.50 -13.73
N ILE A 269 16.79 -2.14 -14.48
CA ILE A 269 16.94 -1.75 -15.89
C ILE A 269 17.62 -0.37 -15.90
N ALA A 270 18.85 -0.31 -16.45
CA ALA A 270 19.52 0.96 -16.68
C ALA A 270 18.61 1.85 -17.56
N PRO A 271 18.50 3.16 -17.28
CA PRO A 271 17.70 4.05 -18.11
C PRO A 271 18.18 3.94 -19.55
N ALA A 272 17.24 3.72 -20.48
CA ALA A 272 17.55 3.65 -21.90
C ALA A 272 18.25 4.96 -22.31
N PRO A 273 19.33 4.89 -23.11
CA PRO A 273 19.99 6.10 -23.58
C PRO A 273 18.99 6.99 -24.32
N PRO A 274 19.10 8.33 -24.21
CA PRO A 274 18.15 9.24 -24.84
C PRO A 274 18.11 8.97 -26.35
N ARG A 275 16.91 8.70 -26.87
CA ARG A 275 16.69 8.55 -28.31
C ARG A 275 16.94 9.89 -28.98
N ILE A 276 18.03 9.99 -29.74
CA ILE A 276 18.29 11.12 -30.63
C ILE A 276 17.22 11.07 -31.74
N ALA A 277 16.35 12.07 -31.79
CA ALA A 277 15.38 12.19 -32.88
C ALA A 277 16.10 12.46 -34.21
N PRO A 278 15.67 11.87 -35.34
CA PRO A 278 16.25 12.18 -36.64
C PRO A 278 16.01 13.66 -36.98
N ALA A 279 17.03 14.32 -37.56
CA ALA A 279 16.95 15.72 -38.00
C ALA A 279 15.79 15.92 -38.98
N LYS A 280 15.00 16.99 -38.79
CA LYS A 280 13.89 17.34 -39.68
C LYS A 280 14.42 17.67 -41.09
N PRO A 281 13.74 17.27 -42.17
CA PRO A 281 14.16 17.62 -43.53
C PRO A 281 14.00 19.13 -43.79
N VAL A 282 15.02 19.74 -44.38
CA VAL A 282 15.04 21.15 -44.78
C VAL A 282 14.08 21.37 -45.96
N THR A 283 13.24 22.41 -45.91
CA THR A 283 12.33 22.74 -47.02
C THR A 283 13.14 23.44 -48.12
N PRO A 284 13.17 22.92 -49.36
CA PRO A 284 13.90 23.57 -50.45
C PRO A 284 13.23 24.90 -50.87
N LEU A 285 14.05 25.89 -51.23
CA LEU A 285 13.60 27.18 -51.75
C LEU A 285 12.85 26.99 -53.08
N PRO A 286 11.85 27.86 -53.39
CA PRO A 286 11.10 27.76 -54.63
C PRO A 286 12.00 28.03 -55.86
N ARG A 287 11.63 27.45 -56.99
CA ARG A 287 12.32 27.68 -58.27
C ARG A 287 12.05 29.11 -58.76
N ARG A 288 13.04 29.71 -59.42
CA ARG A 288 12.99 31.06 -59.99
C ARG A 288 11.70 31.27 -60.82
N GLY A 289 10.92 32.30 -60.46
CA GLY A 289 9.65 32.62 -61.14
C GLY A 289 8.39 31.93 -60.60
N HIS A 290 8.51 31.09 -59.56
CA HIS A 290 7.38 30.49 -58.85
C HIS A 290 7.35 30.92 -57.39
N SER A 291 6.17 31.23 -56.85
CA SER A 291 6.00 31.51 -55.42
C SER A 291 6.22 30.23 -54.60
N GLY A 292 6.91 30.36 -53.47
CA GLY A 292 7.06 29.29 -52.47
C GLY A 292 5.89 29.22 -51.48
N LEU A 293 4.89 30.09 -51.64
CA LEU A 293 3.71 30.18 -50.79
C LEU A 293 2.55 29.37 -51.38
N LYS A 294 1.77 28.75 -50.50
CA LYS A 294 0.41 28.28 -50.82
C LYS A 294 -0.56 29.46 -50.83
N GLU A 295 -1.65 29.35 -51.58
CA GLU A 295 -2.68 30.40 -51.69
C GLU A 295 -3.25 30.83 -50.33
N SER A 296 -3.43 29.89 -49.40
CA SER A 296 -3.85 30.19 -48.02
C SER A 296 -2.82 31.00 -47.23
N GLN A 297 -1.53 30.85 -47.53
CA GLN A 297 -0.45 31.58 -46.88
C GLN A 297 -0.35 33.01 -47.42
N VAL A 298 -0.60 33.21 -48.71
CA VAL A 298 -0.69 34.56 -49.31
C VAL A 298 -1.81 35.36 -48.65
N GLY A 299 -2.99 34.76 -48.45
CA GLY A 299 -4.09 35.40 -47.72
C GLY A 299 -3.73 35.77 -46.28
N THR A 300 -2.97 34.90 -45.59
CA THR A 300 -2.49 35.16 -44.22
C THR A 300 -1.52 36.35 -44.18
N LEU A 301 -0.60 36.45 -45.14
CA LEU A 301 0.35 37.56 -45.22
C LEU A 301 -0.33 38.89 -45.57
N ARG A 302 -1.30 38.88 -46.49
CA ARG A 302 -2.10 40.08 -46.83
C ARG A 302 -2.89 40.59 -45.63
N ALA A 303 -3.42 39.69 -44.79
CA ALA A 303 -4.09 40.06 -43.56
C ALA A 303 -3.13 40.62 -42.49
N ALA A 304 -1.93 40.05 -42.39
CA ALA A 304 -0.93 40.48 -41.41
C ALA A 304 -0.22 41.79 -41.78
N PHE A 305 -0.09 42.10 -43.08
CA PHE A 305 0.55 43.30 -43.60
C PHE A 305 -0.38 44.03 -44.60
N PRO A 306 -1.45 44.69 -44.12
CA PRO A 306 -2.39 45.38 -44.99
C PRO A 306 -1.71 46.47 -45.83
N GLY A 307 -2.04 46.54 -47.12
CA GLY A 307 -1.49 47.55 -48.05
C GLY A 307 -0.08 47.25 -48.58
N THR A 308 0.54 46.14 -48.18
CA THR A 308 1.85 45.71 -48.69
C THR A 308 1.69 44.78 -49.91
N ASP A 309 2.46 45.02 -50.98
CA ASP A 309 2.54 44.10 -52.11
C ASP A 309 3.36 42.86 -51.71
N ILE A 310 2.66 41.79 -51.36
CA ILE A 310 3.27 40.53 -50.89
C ILE A 310 4.08 39.85 -51.99
N ASP A 311 3.67 39.98 -53.26
CA ASP A 311 4.36 39.34 -54.37
C ASP A 311 5.70 40.03 -54.64
N GLU A 312 5.75 41.35 -54.50
CA GLU A 312 6.99 42.12 -54.56
C GLU A 312 7.91 41.84 -53.36
N MET A 313 7.35 41.75 -52.16
CA MET A 313 8.13 41.40 -50.97
C MET A 313 8.71 39.99 -51.03
N GLU A 314 7.97 39.04 -51.60
CA GLU A 314 8.49 37.69 -51.85
C GLU A 314 9.65 37.70 -52.85
N ARG A 315 9.55 38.45 -53.96
CA ARG A 315 10.65 38.62 -54.92
C ARG A 315 11.92 39.15 -54.27
N GLN A 316 11.78 40.16 -53.42
CA GLN A 316 12.91 40.77 -52.71
C GLN A 316 13.50 39.84 -51.66
N PHE A 317 12.68 39.07 -50.95
CA PHE A 317 13.14 38.05 -50.02
C PHE A 317 13.93 36.96 -50.74
N VAL A 318 13.46 36.48 -51.90
CA VAL A 318 14.17 35.48 -52.69
C VAL A 318 15.53 36.03 -53.16
N ALA A 319 15.58 37.26 -53.69
CA ALA A 319 16.83 37.88 -54.12
C ALA A 319 17.82 38.06 -52.96
N TRP A 320 17.34 38.58 -51.82
CA TRP A 320 18.14 38.69 -50.59
C TRP A 320 18.65 37.32 -50.14
N ASN A 321 17.82 36.27 -50.25
CA ASN A 321 18.20 34.94 -49.82
C ASN A 321 19.21 34.27 -50.76
N GLU A 322 19.17 34.57 -52.07
CA GLU A 322 20.20 34.13 -53.03
C GLU A 322 21.58 34.71 -52.66
N GLU A 323 21.65 35.94 -52.17
CA GLU A 323 22.90 36.57 -51.74
C GLU A 323 23.39 36.07 -50.37
N ASN A 324 22.47 35.78 -49.45
CA ASN A 324 22.80 35.49 -48.05
C ASN A 324 22.77 33.99 -47.70
N GLY A 325 22.29 33.13 -48.60
CA GLY A 325 22.36 31.68 -48.48
C GLY A 325 21.57 31.08 -47.31
N VAL A 326 20.44 31.67 -46.89
CA VAL A 326 19.67 31.15 -45.75
C VAL A 326 18.76 29.99 -46.19
N THR A 327 18.83 28.87 -45.47
CA THR A 327 17.90 27.74 -45.63
C THR A 327 16.91 27.75 -44.46
N PRO A 328 15.73 28.37 -44.61
CA PRO A 328 14.79 28.49 -43.50
C PRO A 328 14.06 27.16 -43.23
N ASP A 329 13.80 26.89 -41.94
CA ASP A 329 12.95 25.77 -41.51
C ASP A 329 11.52 25.88 -42.07
N SER A 330 11.05 27.11 -42.27
CA SER A 330 9.76 27.44 -42.88
C SER A 330 9.90 28.65 -43.80
N TYR A 331 9.57 28.46 -45.07
CA TYR A 331 9.63 29.51 -46.09
C TYR A 331 8.73 30.70 -45.76
N MET A 332 7.47 30.45 -45.37
CA MET A 332 6.52 31.51 -44.97
C MET A 332 6.99 32.25 -43.72
N GLY A 333 7.52 31.54 -42.72
CA GLY A 333 7.99 32.16 -41.49
C GLY A 333 9.17 33.09 -41.71
N ALA A 334 10.10 32.69 -42.58
CA ALA A 334 11.24 33.52 -42.97
C ALA A 334 10.80 34.77 -43.75
N LEU A 335 9.90 34.60 -44.72
CA LEU A 335 9.33 35.73 -45.48
C LEU A 335 8.57 36.70 -44.56
N TYR A 336 7.76 36.20 -43.63
CA TYR A 336 7.06 37.04 -42.65
C TYR A 336 8.03 37.90 -41.84
N GLY A 337 9.11 37.30 -41.34
CA GLY A 337 10.15 38.01 -40.59
C GLY A 337 10.90 39.04 -41.43
N PHE A 338 11.13 38.73 -42.70
CA PHE A 338 11.75 39.65 -43.67
C PHE A 338 10.87 40.88 -43.91
N ILE A 339 9.58 40.69 -44.20
CA ILE A 339 8.61 41.78 -44.42
C ILE A 339 8.54 42.68 -43.20
N LYS A 340 8.37 42.08 -42.00
CA LYS A 340 8.27 42.84 -40.76
C LYS A 340 9.50 43.73 -40.52
N LYS A 341 10.71 43.17 -40.65
CA LYS A 341 11.95 43.94 -40.48
C LYS A 341 12.10 45.08 -41.50
N LYS A 342 11.62 44.89 -42.72
CA LYS A 342 11.71 45.91 -43.76
C LYS A 342 10.76 47.08 -43.48
N LEU A 343 9.51 46.79 -43.12
CA LEU A 343 8.52 47.81 -42.74
C LEU A 343 8.94 48.57 -41.47
N ASP A 344 9.51 47.88 -40.48
CA ASP A 344 10.02 48.53 -39.26
C ASP A 344 11.14 49.55 -39.60
N ARG A 345 12.05 49.20 -40.51
CA ARG A 345 13.12 50.11 -40.97
C ARG A 345 12.61 51.31 -41.78
N GLU A 346 11.60 51.11 -42.62
CA GLU A 346 10.97 52.19 -43.39
C GLU A 346 10.24 53.17 -42.48
N ASN A 347 9.55 52.67 -41.45
CA ASN A 347 8.90 53.50 -40.43
C ASN A 347 9.90 54.29 -39.57
N ASP A 348 11.02 53.68 -39.19
CA ASP A 348 12.08 54.37 -38.43
C ASP A 348 12.77 55.45 -39.29
N SER A 349 12.97 55.19 -40.58
CA SER A 349 13.53 56.19 -41.51
C SER A 349 12.57 57.37 -41.73
N ALA A 350 11.27 57.10 -41.88
CA ALA A 350 10.24 58.15 -42.00
C ALA A 350 10.11 59.03 -40.74
N ARG A 351 10.30 58.44 -39.55
CA ARG A 351 10.32 59.19 -38.27
C ARG A 351 11.54 60.08 -38.13
N SER A 352 12.68 59.69 -38.70
CA SER A 352 13.91 60.51 -38.67
C SER A 352 13.87 61.71 -39.62
N LEU A 353 13.11 61.65 -40.72
CA LEU A 353 12.96 62.72 -41.72
C LEU A 353 11.87 63.74 -41.36
N GLY A 354 10.98 63.43 -40.40
CA GLY A 354 9.92 64.34 -39.92
C GLY A 354 10.29 65.11 -38.64
N ALA A 355 11.56 65.06 -38.21
CA ALA A 355 12.08 65.69 -37.01
C ALA A 355 13.11 66.81 -37.30
N GLU A 356 13.23 67.27 -38.56
CA GLU A 356 13.94 68.49 -38.96
C GLU A 356 12.96 69.63 -39.29
#